data_AF-A0A5K1GQB3-F1
#
_entry.id   AF-A0A5K1GQB3-F1
#
_cell.length_a   1.000
_cell.length_b   1.000
_cell.length_c   1.000
_cell.angle_alpha   90.00
_cell.angle_beta   90.00
_cell.angle_gamma   90.00
#
_symmetry.space_group_name_H-M   'P 1'
#
loop_
_entity.id
_entity.type
_entity.pdbx_description
1 polymer ?
#
loop_
_entity_poly.entity_id
_entity_poly.type
_entity_poly.pdbx_seq_one_letter_code
_entity_poly.pdbx_strand_id
1 'polypeptide(L)' 'CEDFELVKKKLEEARMEYVTASVEDGRIKIDQIFFHDPDGYIIEICNCVKLPVLPLSACPSFSATTDKQR' A
#
# COMPACT_ATOMS: atom_id res chain seq x y z
N CYS A 1 -2.07 10.15 -4.16
CA CYS A 1 -1.45 11.10 -3.21
C CYS A 1 -0.28 11.73 -3.94
N GLU A 2 -0.40 12.98 -4.40
CA GLU A 2 0.62 13.56 -5.31
C GLU A 2 1.77 14.25 -4.57
N ASP A 3 1.58 14.67 -3.32
CA ASP A 3 2.60 15.40 -2.57
C ASP A 3 2.73 14.90 -1.12
N PHE A 4 3.75 14.06 -0.91
CA PHE A 4 4.13 13.52 0.41
C PHE A 4 4.60 14.62 1.37
N GLU A 5 5.24 15.66 0.85
CA GLU A 5 5.75 16.76 1.66
C GLU A 5 4.61 17.62 2.19
N LEU A 6 3.55 17.80 1.40
CA LEU A 6 2.34 18.47 1.88
C LEU A 6 1.68 17.71 3.05
N VAL A 7 1.69 16.38 3.01
CA VAL A 7 1.14 15.56 4.10
C VAL A 7 1.98 15.73 5.37
N LYS A 8 3.31 15.62 5.27
CA LYS A 8 4.21 15.84 6.41
C LYS A 8 4.03 17.22 7.03
N LYS A 9 4.00 18.26 6.20
CA LYS A 9 3.78 19.64 6.66
C LYS A 9 2.48 19.79 7.46
N LYS A 10 1.39 19.18 6.98
CA LYS A 10 0.11 19.20 7.70
C LYS A 10 0.16 18.45 9.04
N LEU A 11 0.87 17.33 9.10
CA LEU A 11 1.07 16.58 10.34
C LEU A 11 1.88 17.39 11.35
N GLU A 12 2.92 18.10 10.91
CA GLU A 12 3.72 19.00 11.73
C GLU A 12 2.90 20.18 12.26
N GLU A 13 2.10 20.82 11.41
CA GLU A 13 1.17 21.89 11.79
C GLU A 13 0.14 21.41 12.83
N ALA A 14 -0.30 20.16 12.71
CA ALA A 14 -1.19 19.49 13.66
C ALA A 14 -0.48 18.94 14.92
N ARG A 15 0.86 19.07 15.00
CA ARG A 15 1.70 18.50 16.08
C ARG A 15 1.49 16.99 16.27
N MET A 16 1.24 16.29 15.18
CA MET A 16 1.08 14.83 15.18
C MET A 16 2.42 14.19 14.90
N GLU A 17 2.79 13.20 15.73
CA GLU A 17 3.98 12.39 15.49
C GLU A 17 3.74 11.45 14.32
N TYR A 18 4.74 11.31 13.47
CA TYR A 18 4.69 10.44 12.30
C TYR A 18 6.04 9.76 12.04
N VAL A 19 5.98 8.62 11.37
CA VAL A 19 7.15 7.85 10.93
C VAL A 19 7.05 7.66 9.43
N THR A 20 8.18 7.81 8.73
CA THR A 20 8.26 7.59 7.28
C THR A 20 9.04 6.32 6.98
N ALA A 21 8.59 5.56 5.98
CA ALA A 21 9.33 4.44 5.42
C ALA A 21 9.33 4.52 3.88
N SER A 22 10.36 3.97 3.26
CA SER A 22 10.40 3.76 1.81
C SER A 22 10.64 2.28 1.54
N VAL A 23 9.81 1.68 0.70
CA VAL A 23 9.89 0.27 0.30
C VAL A 23 10.17 0.21 -1.19
N GLU A 24 11.09 -0.65 -1.58
CA GLU A 24 11.42 -0.92 -2.98
C GLU A 24 10.98 -2.34 -3.34
N ASP A 25 10.08 -2.46 -4.32
CA ASP A 25 9.67 -3.73 -4.91
C ASP A 25 9.97 -3.71 -6.42
N GLY A 26 11.09 -4.33 -6.79
CA GLY A 26 11.59 -4.34 -8.16
C GLY A 26 11.99 -2.93 -8.64
N ARG A 27 11.13 -2.32 -9.47
CA ARG A 27 11.32 -0.95 -9.99
C ARG A 27 10.36 0.07 -9.37
N ILE A 28 9.51 -0.37 -8.45
CA ILE A 28 8.51 0.46 -7.82
C ILE A 28 9.08 0.89 -6.47
N LYS A 29 9.24 2.20 -6.29
CA LYS A 29 9.52 2.80 -5.00
C LYS A 29 8.22 3.32 -4.41
N ILE A 30 7.89 2.86 -3.21
CA ILE A 30 6.71 3.27 -2.47
C ILE A 30 7.19 3.99 -1.22
N ASP A 31 6.82 5.25 -1.08
CA ASP A 31 6.99 5.98 0.17
C ASP A 31 5.71 5.82 0.99
N GLN A 32 5.88 5.70 2.31
CA GLN A 32 4.84 5.47 3.30
C GLN A 32 5.02 6.44 4.47
N ILE A 33 3.91 6.98 4.97
CA ILE A 33 3.83 7.73 6.22
C ILE A 33 2.87 6.99 7.15
N PHE A 34 3.31 6.74 8.36
CA PHE A 34 2.53 6.17 9.45
C PHE A 34 2.34 7.22 10.53
N PHE A 35 1.12 7.39 11.01
CA PHE A 35 0.84 8.24 12.18
C PHE A 35 -0.38 7.71 12.94
N HIS A 36 -0.50 8.12 14.20
CA HIS A 36 -1.68 7.84 15.00
C HIS A 36 -2.67 8.99 14.88
N ASP A 37 -3.95 8.68 14.64
CA ASP A 37 -5.01 9.66 14.79
C ASP A 37 -5.31 9.95 16.28
N PRO A 38 -6.14 10.96 16.60
CA PRO A 38 -6.49 11.27 17.99
C PRO A 38 -7.18 10.13 18.76
N ASP A 39 -7.79 9.18 18.05
CA ASP A 39 -8.46 8.02 18.62
C ASP A 39 -7.49 6.82 18.80
N GLY A 40 -6.24 6.95 18.35
CA GLY A 40 -5.17 5.96 18.48
C GLY A 40 -5.09 4.95 17.32
N TYR A 41 -5.92 5.09 16.29
CA TYR A 41 -5.81 4.25 15.09
C TYR A 41 -4.56 4.60 14.29
N ILE A 42 -3.97 3.58 13.68
CA ILE A 42 -2.82 3.75 12.80
C ILE A 42 -3.34 4.10 11.40
N ILE A 43 -2.92 5.24 10.89
CA ILE A 43 -3.17 5.66 9.52
C ILE A 43 -1.88 5.51 8.72
N GLU A 44 -1.98 4.80 7.60
CA GLU A 44 -0.93 4.70 6.58
C GLU A 44 -1.31 5.53 5.36
N ILE A 45 -0.40 6.39 4.90
CA ILE A 45 -0.50 7.09 3.62
C ILE A 45 0.66 6.62 2.74
N CYS A 46 0.36 6.02 1.58
CA CYS A 46 1.36 5.62 0.59
C CYS A 46 1.21 6.38 -0.74
N ASN A 47 2.31 6.60 -1.46
CA ASN A 47 2.25 7.19 -2.81
C ASN A 47 1.89 6.18 -3.90
N CYS A 48 1.89 4.87 -3.59
CA CYS A 48 1.42 3.73 -4.39
C CYS A 48 1.03 4.05 -5.84
N VAL A 49 2.02 4.39 -6.68
CA VAL A 49 1.78 4.72 -8.09
C VAL A 49 1.78 3.40 -8.87
N LYS A 50 0.58 2.94 -9.24
CA LYS A 50 0.33 1.81 -10.16
C LYS A 50 0.86 0.46 -9.68
N LEU A 51 0.24 -0.10 -8.65
CA LEU A 51 0.25 -1.55 -8.53
C LEU A 51 -0.50 -2.13 -9.75
N PRO A 52 0.07 -3.07 -10.53
CA PRO A 52 -0.65 -3.75 -11.60
C PRO A 52 -1.82 -4.52 -10.97
N VAL A 53 -3.03 -4.00 -11.13
CA VAL A 53 -4.24 -4.67 -10.66
C VAL A 53 -4.54 -5.80 -11.62
N LEU A 54 -4.22 -7.04 -11.23
CA LEU A 54 -4.66 -8.23 -11.96
C LEU A 54 -6.09 -8.57 -11.52
N PRO A 55 -7.09 -8.53 -12.43
CA PRO A 55 -8.44 -8.94 -12.09
C PRO A 55 -8.46 -10.43 -11.72
N LEU A 56 -9.09 -10.76 -10.58
CA LEU A 56 -9.26 -12.16 -10.15
C LEU A 56 -10.08 -13.01 -11.14
N SER A 57 -10.82 -12.37 -12.06
CA SER A 57 -11.57 -13.02 -13.14
C SER A 57 -10.72 -13.48 -14.33
N ALA A 58 -9.45 -13.09 -14.39
CA ALA A 58 -8.52 -13.50 -15.46
C ALA A 58 -7.83 -14.84 -15.17
N CYS A 59 -8.35 -15.65 -14.25
CA CYS A 59 -7.93 -17.03 -14.12
C CYS A 59 -8.54 -17.81 -15.31
N PRO A 60 -7.76 -18.22 -16.34
CA PRO A 60 -8.24 -19.28 -17.20
C PRO A 60 -8.43 -20.46 -16.26
N SER A 61 -9.66 -20.95 -16.17
CA SER A 61 -10.09 -22.12 -15.39
C SER A 61 -8.89 -22.90 -14.89
N PHE A 62 -8.60 -22.86 -13.59
CA PHE A 62 -7.78 -23.89 -12.99
C PHE A 62 -8.48 -25.19 -13.38
N SER A 63 -7.99 -25.85 -14.43
CA SER A 63 -8.36 -27.21 -14.70
C SER A 63 -7.76 -27.93 -13.51
N ALA A 64 -8.57 -28.11 -12.47
CA ALA A 64 -8.35 -29.14 -11.49
C ALA A 64 -8.12 -30.39 -12.33
N THR A 65 -6.85 -30.75 -12.50
CA THR A 65 -6.46 -32.02 -13.07
C THR A 65 -7.10 -33.03 -12.15
N THR A 66 -8.21 -33.59 -12.63
CA THR A 66 -8.84 -34.72 -12.01
C THR A 66 -7.89 -35.88 -12.30
N ASP A 67 -6.83 -36.01 -11.52
CA ASP A 67 -6.06 -37.23 -11.50
C ASP A 67 -6.83 -38.23 -10.65
N LYS A 68 -7.79 -38.88 -11.32
CA LYS A 68 -8.48 -40.06 -10.83
C LYS A 68 -8.00 -41.22 -11.69
N GLN A 69 -6.91 -41.89 -11.29
CA GLN A 69 -6.74 -43.36 -11.33
C GLN A 69 -5.28 -43.77 -11.03
N ARG A 70 -4.98 -44.23 -9.82
CA ARG A 70 -4.91 -45.66 -9.43
C ARG A 70 -4.27 -45.81 -8.05
#